data_AF-A0A3A5QLX1-F1
#
_entry.id   AF-A0A3A5QLX1-F1
#
_cell.length_a   1.000
_cell.length_b   1.000
_cell.length_c   1.000
_cell.angle_alpha   90.00
_cell.angle_beta   90.00
_cell.angle_gamma   90.00
#
_symmetry.space_group_name_H-M   'P 1'
#
loop_
_entity.id
_entity.type
_entity.pdbx_description
1 polymer ?
#
loop_
_entity_poly.entity_id
_entity_poly.type
_entity_poly.pdbx_seq_one_letter_code
_entity_poly.pdbx_strand_id
1 'polypeptide(L)'
;MTNIILTTPEELRAIVSETVSQSLAGFTQPRNEPDNLTPDVAVEVLERHGFLISKARLYKLTAKKEVPFRKYGNKLLFSRKELLTWAENLAKRVNDKDEAALAIAKSANRKIRNYGK
;
A
#
# COMPACT_ATOMS: atom_id res chain seq x y z
N MET A 1 43.14 -17.44 27.23
CA MET A 1 43.65 -16.11 27.58
C MET A 1 42.52 -15.12 27.39
N THR A 2 42.01 -14.53 28.47
CA THR A 2 40.93 -13.54 28.45
C THR A 2 41.54 -12.15 28.25
N ASN A 3 41.31 -11.55 27.08
CA ASN A 3 41.71 -10.16 26.80
C ASN A 3 40.75 -9.23 27.54
N ILE A 4 41.13 -8.82 28.75
CA ILE A 4 40.39 -7.85 29.55
C ILE A 4 40.86 -6.46 29.11
N ILE A 5 39.95 -5.67 28.55
CA ILE A 5 40.22 -4.29 28.16
C ILE A 5 39.87 -3.41 29.37
N LEU A 6 40.85 -2.70 29.91
CA LEU A 6 40.60 -1.68 30.93
C LEU A 6 40.08 -0.43 30.22
N THR A 7 38.78 -0.17 30.31
CA THR A 7 38.16 1.05 29.76
C THR A 7 37.53 1.83 30.89
N THR A 8 37.51 3.14 30.76
CA THR A 8 36.66 3.97 31.62
C THR A 8 35.19 3.78 31.21
N PRO A 9 34.23 3.99 32.14
CA PRO A 9 32.80 3.93 31.83
C PRO A 9 32.38 4.89 30.70
N GLU A 10 33.10 6.00 30.55
CA GLU A 10 32.84 7.00 29.52
C GLU A 10 33.27 6.53 28.13
N GLU A 11 34.46 5.93 28.01
CA GLU A 11 34.93 5.33 26.75
C GLU A 11 34.03 4.19 26.29
N LEU A 12 33.55 3.36 27.23
CA LEU A 12 32.61 2.27 26.92
C LEU A 12 31.28 2.83 26.39
N ARG A 13 30.75 3.90 27.00
CA ARG A 13 29.55 4.57 26.52
C ARG A 13 29.74 5.21 25.15
N ALA A 14 30.90 5.81 24.89
CA ALA A 14 31.21 6.43 23.61
C ALA A 14 31.21 5.39 22.47
N ILE A 15 31.88 4.26 22.67
CA ILE A 15 31.94 3.16 21.69
C ILE A 15 30.55 2.59 21.42
N VAL A 16 29.77 2.32 22.48
CA VAL A 16 28.39 1.81 22.33
C VAL A 16 27.52 2.82 21.58
N SER A 17 27.60 4.11 21.93
CA SER A 17 26.83 5.18 21.28
C SER A 17 27.19 5.31 19.80
N GLU A 18 28.48 5.25 19.46
CA GLU A 18 28.95 5.31 18.08
C GLU A 18 28.46 4.11 17.26
N THR A 19 28.58 2.90 17.81
CA THR A 19 28.13 1.67 17.15
C THR A 19 26.62 1.65 16.93
N VAL A 20 25.86 2.09 17.93
CA VAL A 20 24.39 2.23 17.84
C VAL A 20 24.03 3.31 16.83
N SER A 21 24.73 4.44 16.80
CA SER A 21 24.48 5.52 15.84
C SER A 21 24.78 5.10 14.40
N GLN A 22 25.87 4.36 14.17
CA GLN A 22 26.20 3.82 12.85
C GLN A 22 25.18 2.76 12.40
N SER A 23 24.73 1.89 13.31
CA SER A 23 23.70 0.90 13.04
C SER A 23 22.33 1.55 12.77
N LEU A 24 22.02 2.61 13.51
CA LEU A 24 20.77 3.36 13.40
C LEU A 24 20.77 4.32 12.20
N ALA A 25 21.93 4.75 11.70
CA ALA A 25 22.04 5.56 10.48
C ALA A 25 21.51 4.82 9.23
N GLY A 26 21.48 3.48 9.25
CA GLY A 26 20.80 2.67 8.24
C GLY A 26 19.27 2.63 8.39
N PHE A 27 18.76 2.94 9.59
CA PHE A 27 17.35 3.19 9.87
C PHE A 27 17.04 4.67 9.67
N THR A 28 17.22 5.16 8.45
CA THR A 28 16.64 6.44 8.08
C THR A 28 15.14 6.35 8.35
N GLN A 29 14.62 7.18 9.26
CA GLN A 29 13.18 7.42 9.42
C GLN A 29 12.53 7.43 8.05
N PRO A 30 11.35 6.79 7.85
CA PRO A 30 10.65 6.88 6.58
C PRO A 30 10.52 8.36 6.30
N ARG A 31 11.29 8.82 5.31
CA ARG A 31 11.31 10.20 4.86
C ARG A 31 9.84 10.49 4.62
N ASN A 32 9.26 11.34 5.46
CA ASN A 32 7.92 11.86 5.24
C ASN A 32 8.05 12.80 4.03
N GLU A 33 8.42 12.24 2.88
CA GLU A 33 8.10 12.83 1.60
C GLU A 33 6.60 13.08 1.67
N PRO A 34 6.12 14.28 1.30
CA PRO A 34 4.70 14.54 1.31
C PRO A 34 4.03 13.44 0.49
N ASP A 35 3.30 12.56 1.17
CA ASP A 35 2.65 11.39 0.56
C ASP A 35 1.64 11.82 -0.51
N ASN A 36 1.36 13.12 -0.61
CA ASN A 36 0.45 13.79 -1.53
C ASN A 36 1.04 13.92 -2.94
N LEU A 37 0.68 13.00 -3.82
CA LEU A 37 0.99 12.99 -5.24
C LEU A 37 -0.08 13.73 -6.05
N THR A 38 0.33 14.42 -7.11
CA THR A 38 -0.58 14.90 -8.14
C THR A 38 -1.11 13.73 -9.00
N PRO A 39 -2.20 13.90 -9.75
CA PRO A 39 -2.73 12.83 -10.61
C PRO A 39 -1.70 12.30 -11.61
N ASP A 40 -0.86 13.18 -12.17
CA ASP A 40 0.19 12.81 -13.12
C ASP A 40 1.27 11.92 -12.46
N VAL A 41 1.76 12.33 -11.29
CA VAL A 41 2.76 11.55 -10.55
C VAL A 41 2.18 10.23 -10.03
N ALA A 42 0.89 10.20 -9.69
CA ALA A 42 0.22 8.97 -9.28
C ALA A 42 0.20 7.91 -10.40
N VAL A 43 0.05 8.32 -11.67
CA VAL A 43 0.14 7.40 -12.81
C VAL A 43 1.56 6.86 -12.95
N GLU A 44 2.58 7.71 -12.89
CA GLU A 44 3.98 7.27 -12.97
C GLU A 44 4.36 6.28 -11.87
N VAL A 45 3.89 6.52 -10.64
CA VAL A 45 4.14 5.60 -9.51
C VAL A 45 3.47 4.25 -9.77
N LEU A 46 2.23 4.23 -10.24
CA LEU A 46 1.55 2.98 -10.58
C LEU A 46 2.28 2.21 -11.69
N GLU A 47 2.74 2.90 -12.74
CA GLU A 47 3.51 2.30 -13.82
C GLU A 47 4.83 1.68 -13.32
N ARG A 48 5.57 2.39 -12.45
CA ARG A 48 6.81 1.86 -11.84
C ARG A 48 6.57 0.60 -11.01
N HIS A 49 5.39 0.48 -10.40
CA HIS A 49 4.99 -0.70 -9.63
C HIS A 49 4.32 -1.79 -10.49
N GLY A 50 4.33 -1.66 -11.82
CA GLY A 50 3.80 -2.66 -12.75
C GLY A 50 2.30 -2.54 -13.04
N PHE A 51 1.65 -1.48 -12.55
CA PHE A 51 0.23 -1.20 -12.78
C PHE A 51 0.05 -0.19 -13.92
N LEU A 52 -0.20 -0.70 -15.13
CA LEU A 52 -0.48 0.13 -16.30
C LEU A 52 -1.88 0.76 -16.18
N ILE A 53 -1.94 2.04 -15.81
CA ILE A 53 -3.18 2.81 -15.73
C ILE A 53 -3.09 4.08 -16.59
N SER A 54 -4.10 4.34 -17.41
CA SER A 54 -4.17 5.60 -18.14
C SER A 54 -4.72 6.72 -17.24
N LYS A 55 -4.28 7.96 -17.48
CA LYS A 55 -4.78 9.16 -16.77
C LYS A 55 -6.31 9.26 -16.82
N ALA A 56 -6.92 8.98 -17.97
CA ALA A 56 -8.37 8.95 -18.13
C ALA A 56 -9.06 7.89 -17.25
N ARG A 57 -8.44 6.71 -17.11
CA ARG A 57 -8.95 5.65 -16.24
C ARG A 57 -8.81 6.05 -14.78
N LEU A 58 -7.69 6.65 -14.38
CA LEU A 58 -7.52 7.19 -13.03
C LEU A 58 -8.63 8.19 -12.70
N TYR A 59 -8.91 9.16 -13.59
CA TYR A 59 -10.00 10.12 -13.39
C TYR A 59 -11.39 9.46 -13.29
N LYS A 60 -11.69 8.46 -14.13
CA LYS A 60 -12.95 7.71 -14.05
C LYS A 60 -13.11 7.02 -12.68
N LEU A 61 -12.03 6.42 -12.18
CA LEU A 61 -12.04 5.75 -10.88
C LEU A 61 -12.12 6.73 -9.71
N THR A 62 -11.49 7.90 -9.84
CA THR A 62 -11.66 9.01 -8.88
C THR A 62 -13.11 9.48 -8.85
N ALA A 63 -13.75 9.64 -10.02
CA ALA A 63 -15.16 10.03 -10.10
C ALA A 63 -16.10 9.00 -9.47
N LYS A 64 -15.81 7.71 -9.63
CA LYS A 64 -16.53 6.61 -8.98
C LYS A 64 -16.22 6.42 -7.49
N LYS A 65 -15.23 7.15 -6.94
CA LYS A 65 -14.71 6.98 -5.58
C LYS A 65 -14.15 5.58 -5.29
N GLU A 66 -13.69 4.88 -6.32
CA GLU A 66 -13.07 3.55 -6.19
C GLU A 66 -11.58 3.65 -5.85
N VAL A 67 -10.95 4.79 -6.16
CA VAL A 67 -9.53 5.09 -5.84
C VAL A 67 -9.48 5.99 -4.60
N PRO A 68 -8.57 5.74 -3.64
CA PRO A 68 -8.35 6.65 -2.53
C PRO A 68 -7.76 7.98 -3.02
N PHE A 69 -8.49 9.08 -2.77
CA PHE A 69 -8.03 10.42 -3.09
C PHE A 69 -8.41 11.39 -1.97
N ARG A 70 -7.62 12.46 -1.85
CA ARG A 70 -7.90 13.62 -1.00
C ARG A 70 -8.12 14.83 -1.90
N LYS A 71 -9.04 15.70 -1.50
CA LYS A 71 -9.33 16.94 -2.23
C LYS A 71 -8.88 18.13 -1.39
N TYR A 72 -8.05 18.98 -1.98
CA TYR A 72 -7.65 20.25 -1.39
C TYR A 72 -8.07 21.37 -2.34
N GLY A 73 -9.17 22.06 -2.01
CA GLY A 73 -9.81 23.01 -2.92
C GLY A 73 -10.22 22.35 -4.24
N ASN A 74 -9.68 22.82 -5.36
CA ASN A 74 -9.91 22.24 -6.70
C ASN A 74 -8.87 21.19 -7.11
N LYS A 75 -7.87 20.89 -6.25
CA LYS A 75 -6.81 19.93 -6.57
C LYS A 75 -7.11 18.56 -5.96
N LEU A 76 -6.81 17.52 -6.74
CA LEU A 76 -6.81 16.13 -6.30
C LEU A 76 -5.39 15.77 -5.84
N LEU A 77 -5.32 15.14 -4.68
CA LEU A 77 -4.10 14.64 -4.05
C LEU A 77 -4.26 13.14 -3.82
N PHE A 78 -3.25 12.36 -4.18
CA PHE A 78 -3.24 10.92 -4.00
C PHE A 78 -2.17 10.54 -2.98
N SER A 79 -2.52 9.77 -1.96
CA SER A 79 -1.50 9.22 -1.06
C SER A 79 -0.77 8.07 -1.74
N ARG A 80 0.57 8.11 -1.83
CA ARG A 80 1.36 7.01 -2.41
C ARG A 80 1.00 5.66 -1.79
N LYS A 81 0.97 5.59 -0.45
CA LYS A 81 0.70 4.34 0.29
C LYS A 81 -0.71 3.82 0.02
N GLU A 82 -1.71 4.71 0.04
CA GLU A 82 -3.10 4.31 -0.21
C GLU A 82 -3.28 3.84 -1.67
N LEU A 83 -2.61 4.51 -2.62
CA LEU A 83 -2.64 4.16 -4.04
C LEU A 83 -2.04 2.77 -4.31
N LEU A 84 -0.93 2.43 -3.65
CA LEU A 84 -0.30 1.11 -3.78
C LEU A 84 -1.16 0.01 -3.16
N THR A 85 -1.67 0.21 -1.93
CA THR A 85 -2.60 -0.74 -1.30
C THR A 85 -3.85 -0.95 -2.15
N TRP A 86 -4.39 0.12 -2.75
CA TRP A 86 -5.50 0.03 -3.69
C TRP A 86 -5.13 -0.79 -4.93
N ALA A 87 -3.97 -0.54 -5.53
CA ALA A 87 -3.52 -1.27 -6.70
C ALA A 87 -3.30 -2.76 -6.41
N GLU A 88 -2.73 -3.11 -5.25
CA GLU A 88 -2.60 -4.49 -4.79
C GLU A 88 -3.97 -5.16 -4.58
N ASN A 89 -4.95 -4.44 -4.03
CA ASN A 89 -6.32 -4.94 -3.88
C ASN A 89 -7.02 -5.12 -5.23
N LEU A 90 -6.72 -4.27 -6.22
CA LEU A 90 -7.18 -4.42 -7.60
C LEU A 90 -6.52 -5.65 -8.27
N ALA A 91 -5.23 -5.86 -8.02
CA ALA A 91 -4.47 -7.03 -8.50
C ALA A 91 -4.98 -8.35 -7.90
N LYS A 92 -5.52 -8.30 -6.67
CA LYS A 92 -5.94 -9.46 -5.90
C LYS A 92 -7.14 -10.24 -6.44
N ARG A 93 -7.75 -9.90 -7.59
CA ARG A 93 -8.99 -10.59 -8.01
C ARG A 93 -9.02 -11.05 -9.47
N VAL A 94 -8.82 -12.36 -9.64
CA VAL A 94 -9.48 -13.16 -10.70
C VAL A 94 -10.34 -14.30 -10.10
N ASN A 95 -10.34 -14.51 -8.78
CA ASN A 95 -11.14 -15.59 -8.16
C ASN A 95 -12.58 -15.19 -7.77
N ASP A 96 -13.04 -13.98 -8.11
CA ASP A 96 -14.45 -13.57 -7.95
C ASP A 96 -15.42 -14.22 -8.95
N LYS A 97 -14.91 -15.10 -9.82
CA LYS A 97 -15.77 -16.08 -10.51
C LYS A 97 -16.59 -16.89 -9.50
N ASP A 98 -16.04 -17.16 -8.32
CA ASP A 98 -16.73 -17.89 -7.27
C ASP A 98 -17.91 -17.11 -6.71
N GLU A 99 -17.83 -15.78 -6.55
CA GLU A 99 -18.92 -14.99 -5.96
C GLU A 99 -20.11 -14.82 -6.93
N ALA A 100 -19.82 -14.58 -8.21
CA ALA A 100 -20.84 -14.57 -9.26
C ALA A 100 -21.44 -15.97 -9.48
N ALA A 101 -20.62 -17.03 -9.49
CA ALA A 101 -21.09 -18.41 -9.58
C ALA A 101 -21.91 -18.83 -8.35
N LEU A 102 -21.53 -18.40 -7.15
CA LEU A 102 -22.30 -18.62 -5.91
C LEU A 102 -23.64 -17.89 -5.93
N ALA A 103 -23.70 -16.67 -6.48
CA ALA A 103 -24.96 -15.96 -6.66
C ALA A 103 -25.89 -16.70 -7.64
N ILE A 104 -25.35 -17.18 -8.77
CA ILE A 104 -26.10 -18.00 -9.75
C ILE A 104 -26.56 -19.31 -9.12
N ALA A 105 -25.68 -20.03 -8.40
CA ALA A 105 -25.99 -21.30 -7.74
C ALA A 105 -27.07 -21.13 -6.64
N LYS A 106 -26.99 -20.08 -5.82
CA LYS A 106 -28.02 -19.76 -4.81
C LYS A 106 -29.36 -19.44 -5.47
N SER A 107 -29.36 -18.71 -6.59
CA SER A 107 -30.58 -18.39 -7.34
C SER A 107 -31.23 -19.65 -7.93
N ALA A 108 -30.43 -20.54 -8.53
CA ALA A 108 -30.91 -21.82 -9.05
C ALA A 108 -31.52 -22.72 -7.96
N ASN A 109 -30.86 -22.83 -6.80
CA ASN A 109 -31.35 -23.62 -5.68
C ASN A 109 -32.66 -23.09 -5.08
N ARG A 110 -32.86 -21.77 -5.04
CA ARG A 110 -34.16 -21.19 -4.62
C ARG A 110 -35.29 -21.54 -5.58
N LYS A 111 -35.00 -21.61 -6.89
CA LYS A 111 -36.00 -21.96 -7.90
C LYS A 111 -36.41 -23.43 -7.77
N ILE A 112 -35.45 -24.36 -7.65
CA ILE A 112 -35.72 -25.79 -7.47
C ILE A 112 -36.59 -26.05 -6.22
N ARG A 113 -36.30 -25.36 -5.10
CA ARG A 113 -37.08 -25.51 -3.86
C ARG A 113 -38.55 -25.09 -3.99
N ASN A 114 -38.87 -24.15 -4.88
CA ASN A 114 -40.22 -23.64 -5.05
C ASN A 114 -41.09 -24.48 -6.01
N TYR A 115 -40.48 -25.32 -6.87
CA TYR A 115 -41.20 -26.21 -7.80
C TYR A 115 -41.39 -27.64 -7.24
N GLY A 116 -40.82 -27.95 -6.07
CA GLY A 116 -40.92 -29.27 -5.42
C GLY A 116 -42.01 -29.37 -4.34
N LYS A 117 -43.03 -28.50 -4.36
CA LYS A 117 -44.23 -28.58 -3.52
C LYS A 117 -45.46 -28.76 -4.39
#